data_AF-A0A1X4HW48-F1
#
_entry.id   AF-A0A1X4HW48-F1
#
_cell.length_a   1.000
_cell.length_b   1.000
_cell.length_c   1.000
_cell.angle_alpha   90.00
_cell.angle_beta   90.00
_cell.angle_gamma   90.00
#
_symmetry.space_group_name_H-M   'P 1'
#
loop_
_entity.id
_entity.type
_entity.pdbx_description
1 polymer ?
#
loop_
_entity_poly.entity_id
_entity_poly.type
_entity_poly.pdbx_seq_one_letter_code
_entity_poly.pdbx_strand_id
1 'polypeptide(L)'
;MDGARARLRYGEWLRLGRRRDDARVHLNEAYEMLGEAGAEAFAERARRELQATGATVRKRASAAPAALTAKEAEIARLAQAGLTNPEIAARLFLSPHTVEWHLRKVFAKLGVSSRKEIGTVALTS
;
A
#
# COMPACT_ATOMS: atom_id res chain seq x y z
N MET A 1 -12.33 3.38 14.97
CA MET A 1 -11.00 3.68 15.55
C MET A 1 -10.45 2.52 16.36
N ASP A 2 -11.25 1.89 17.22
CA ASP A 2 -10.81 0.84 18.16
C ASP A 2 -10.26 -0.42 17.47
N GLY A 3 -10.90 -0.86 16.38
CA GLY A 3 -10.45 -2.03 15.62
C GLY A 3 -9.09 -1.86 14.92
N ALA A 4 -8.69 -0.63 14.57
CA ALA A 4 -7.42 -0.36 13.89
C ALA A 4 -6.25 -0.38 14.89
N ARG A 5 -6.46 0.19 16.08
CA ARG A 5 -5.49 0.14 17.19
C ARG A 5 -5.33 -1.28 17.75
N ALA A 6 -6.41 -2.05 17.82
CA ALA A 6 -6.34 -3.46 18.21
C ALA A 6 -5.47 -4.27 17.25
N ARG A 7 -5.64 -4.09 15.94
CA ARG A 7 -4.80 -4.72 14.90
C ARG A 7 -3.33 -4.32 15.01
N LEU A 8 -3.03 -3.04 15.27
CA LEU A 8 -1.66 -2.59 15.51
C LEU A 8 -1.00 -3.38 16.64
N ARG A 9 -1.64 -3.44 17.80
CA ARG A 9 -1.11 -4.19 18.97
C ARG A 9 -1.00 -5.69 18.70
N TYR A 10 -1.96 -6.27 17.98
CA TYR A 10 -1.93 -7.69 17.64
C TYR A 10 -0.78 -8.02 16.68
N GLY A 11 -0.56 -7.17 15.68
CA GLY A 11 0.56 -7.27 14.76
C GLY A 11 1.93 -7.12 15.44
N GLU A 12 2.04 -6.20 16.42
CA GLU A 12 3.22 -6.07 17.28
C GLU A 12 3.52 -7.36 18.04
N TRP A 13 2.49 -7.95 18.66
CA TRP A 13 2.61 -9.21 19.40
C TRP A 13 3.03 -10.38 18.49
N LEU A 14 2.44 -10.52 17.30
CA LEU A 14 2.81 -11.54 16.33
C LEU A 14 4.27 -11.41 15.87
N ARG A 15 4.76 -10.18 15.69
CA ARG A 15 6.17 -9.93 15.34
C ARG A 15 7.10 -10.44 16.42
N LEU A 16 6.79 -10.19 17.70
CA LEU A 16 7.56 -10.69 18.84
C LEU A 16 7.55 -12.24 18.89
N GLY A 17 6.42 -12.85 18.54
CA GLY A 17 6.27 -14.31 18.40
C GLY A 17 6.94 -14.92 17.15
N ARG A 18 7.78 -14.16 16.42
CA ARG A 18 8.43 -14.56 15.15
C ARG A 18 7.47 -14.97 14.02
N ARG A 19 6.17 -14.71 14.15
CA ARG A 19 5.14 -14.96 13.13
C ARG A 19 5.07 -13.78 12.15
N ARG A 20 6.14 -13.59 11.39
CA ARG A 20 6.36 -12.38 10.58
C ARG A 20 5.30 -12.21 9.49
N ASP A 21 4.86 -13.28 8.85
CA ASP A 21 3.85 -13.19 7.78
C ASP A 21 2.47 -12.81 8.32
N ASP A 22 2.04 -13.39 9.43
CA ASP A 22 0.80 -12.98 10.11
C ASP A 22 0.88 -11.53 10.61
N ALA A 23 2.02 -11.14 11.19
CA ALA A 23 2.24 -9.79 11.67
C ALA A 23 2.11 -8.76 10.54
N ARG A 24 2.61 -9.07 9.33
CA ARG A 24 2.51 -8.18 8.17
C ARG A 24 1.07 -7.90 7.78
N VAL A 25 0.20 -8.91 7.79
CA VAL A 25 -1.22 -8.75 7.45
C VAL A 25 -1.88 -7.74 8.40
N HIS A 26 -1.75 -7.95 9.70
CA HIS A 26 -2.41 -7.09 10.70
C HIS A 26 -1.80 -5.70 10.79
N LEU A 27 -0.47 -5.57 10.68
CA LEU A 27 0.18 -4.27 10.71
C LEU A 27 -0.11 -3.46 9.43
N ASN A 28 -0.23 -4.11 8.26
CA ASN A 28 -0.62 -3.43 7.03
C ASN A 28 -2.06 -2.92 7.16
N GLU A 29 -3.02 -3.77 7.54
CA GLU A 29 -4.40 -3.33 7.77
C GLU A 29 -4.50 -2.19 8.80
N ALA A 30 -3.76 -2.28 9.91
CA ALA A 30 -3.71 -1.22 10.91
C ALA A 30 -3.16 0.08 10.32
N TYR A 31 -2.05 0.02 9.58
CA TYR A 31 -1.45 1.17 8.93
C TYR A 31 -2.43 1.87 7.97
N GLU A 32 -3.18 1.09 7.20
CA GLU A 32 -4.15 1.60 6.25
C GLU A 32 -5.33 2.30 6.94
N MET A 33 -5.96 1.62 7.89
CA MET A 33 -7.11 2.14 8.63
C MET A 33 -6.73 3.38 9.47
N LEU A 34 -5.52 3.39 10.06
CA LEU A 34 -5.04 4.53 10.84
C LEU A 34 -4.68 5.71 9.94
N GLY A 35 -4.14 5.46 8.75
CA GLY A 35 -3.87 6.51 7.76
C GLY A 35 -5.15 7.15 7.20
N GLU A 36 -6.19 6.34 6.92
CA GLU A 36 -7.50 6.85 6.48
C GLU A 36 -8.21 7.66 7.56
N ALA A 37 -8.03 7.29 8.83
CA ALA A 37 -8.59 8.01 9.96
C ALA A 37 -7.78 9.26 10.37
N GLY A 38 -6.70 9.61 9.66
CA GLY A 38 -5.83 10.74 10.00
C GLY A 38 -4.99 10.54 11.28
N ALA A 39 -4.90 9.30 11.79
CA ALA A 39 -4.18 8.95 13.00
C ALA A 39 -2.68 8.72 12.71
N GLU A 40 -2.02 9.72 12.16
CA GLU A 40 -0.63 9.71 11.64
C GLU A 40 0.38 9.06 12.60
N ALA A 41 0.33 9.39 13.91
CA ALA A 41 1.24 8.83 14.91
C ALA A 41 1.13 7.30 15.05
N PHE A 42 -0.09 6.76 14.94
CA PHE A 42 -0.32 5.32 15.01
C PHE A 42 0.01 4.65 13.67
N ALA A 43 -0.24 5.31 12.54
CA ALA A 43 0.14 4.82 11.23
C ALA A 43 1.67 4.70 11.11
N GLU A 44 2.43 5.72 11.52
CA GLU A 44 3.90 5.66 11.49
C GLU A 44 4.44 4.54 12.40
N ARG A 45 3.77 4.27 13.53
CA ARG A 45 4.11 3.13 14.39
C ARG A 45 3.86 1.80 13.69
N ALA A 46 2.69 1.59 13.09
CA ALA A 46 2.38 0.38 12.30
C ALA A 46 3.42 0.15 11.18
N ARG A 47 3.83 1.23 10.53
CA ARG A 47 4.88 1.22 9.50
C ARG A 47 6.25 0.79 10.03
N ARG A 48 6.69 1.30 11.18
CA ARG A 48 7.96 0.89 11.81
C ARG A 48 7.94 -0.59 12.19
N GLU A 49 6.82 -1.06 12.73
CA GLU A 49 6.65 -2.47 13.07
C GLU A 49 6.70 -3.36 11.83
N LEU A 50 6.10 -2.93 10.71
CA LEU A 50 6.23 -3.65 9.43
C LEU A 50 7.68 -3.69 8.95
N GLN A 51 8.43 -2.58 9.03
CA GLN A 51 9.86 -2.56 8.73
C GLN A 51 10.65 -3.54 9.61
N ALA A 52 10.28 -3.64 10.89
CA ALA A 52 10.87 -4.60 11.82
C ALA A 52 10.50 -6.07 11.55
N THR A 53 9.46 -6.35 10.73
CA THR A 53 9.22 -7.70 10.18
C THR A 53 10.12 -8.03 8.98
N GLY A 54 10.98 -7.10 8.55
CA GLY A 54 11.73 -7.17 7.30
C GLY A 54 10.88 -6.83 6.06
N ALA A 55 9.70 -6.22 6.24
CA ALA A 55 8.89 -5.72 5.12
C ALA A 55 9.21 -4.24 4.85
N THR A 56 9.60 -3.91 3.62
CA THR A 56 9.87 -2.52 3.23
C THR A 56 8.57 -1.71 3.18
N VAL A 57 8.22 -0.99 4.25
CA VAL A 57 7.00 -0.17 4.27
C VAL A 57 7.28 1.28 3.92
N ARG A 58 6.60 1.76 2.87
CA ARG A 58 6.69 3.14 2.38
C ARG A 58 5.46 3.95 2.77
N LYS A 59 5.73 5.18 3.25
CA LYS A 59 4.79 6.19 3.78
C LYS A 59 3.67 6.51 2.79
N ARG A 60 2.40 6.59 3.24
CA ARG A 60 1.26 7.17 2.52
C ARG A 60 1.42 8.69 2.52
N ALA A 61 1.17 9.31 1.38
CA ALA A 61 0.75 10.70 1.29
C ALA A 61 -0.74 10.70 0.89
N SER A 62 -1.54 11.48 1.61
CA SER A 62 -2.95 11.77 1.35
C SER A 62 -3.13 13.29 1.12
N ALA A 63 -4.24 13.64 0.44
CA ALA A 63 -4.78 14.98 0.12
C ALA A 63 -4.48 15.56 -1.28
N ALA A 64 -5.56 16.02 -1.95
CA ALA A 64 -5.73 16.53 -3.32
C ALA A 64 -5.80 15.46 -4.44
N PRO A 65 -6.40 15.73 -5.63
CA PRO A 65 -6.14 14.96 -6.86
C PRO A 65 -4.69 15.21 -7.27
N ALA A 66 -3.79 14.75 -6.41
CA ALA A 66 -2.38 15.00 -6.44
C ALA A 66 -1.77 13.97 -7.38
N ALA A 67 -0.87 14.48 -8.21
CA ALA A 67 0.00 13.70 -9.08
C ALA A 67 0.38 12.35 -8.45
N LEU A 68 0.41 11.32 -9.29
CA LEU A 68 0.82 9.99 -8.87
C LEU A 68 2.16 10.11 -8.16
N THR A 69 2.28 9.49 -6.98
CA THR A 69 3.61 9.37 -6.38
C THR A 69 4.52 8.60 -7.33
N ALA A 70 5.84 8.80 -7.25
CA ALA A 70 6.79 8.09 -8.12
C ALA A 70 6.57 6.57 -8.15
N LYS A 71 6.15 5.98 -7.02
CA LYS A 71 5.83 4.54 -6.92
C LYS A 71 4.50 4.18 -7.59
N GLU A 72 3.48 5.00 -7.42
CA GLU A 72 2.18 4.83 -8.10
C GLU A 72 2.32 5.02 -9.61
N ALA A 73 3.13 5.98 -10.08
CA ALA A 73 3.43 6.19 -11.49
C ALA A 73 4.22 5.02 -12.10
N GLU A 74 5.18 4.46 -11.35
CA GLU A 74 5.92 3.26 -11.76
C GLU A 74 4.99 2.05 -11.92
N ILE A 75 4.12 1.80 -10.93
CA ILE A 75 3.11 0.74 -11.00
C ILE A 75 2.12 0.96 -12.15
N ALA A 76 1.66 2.20 -12.34
CA ALA A 76 0.77 2.57 -13.41
C ALA A 76 1.40 2.34 -14.80
N ARG A 77 2.68 2.69 -14.99
CA ARG A 77 3.42 2.44 -16.25
C ARG A 77 3.54 0.94 -16.54
N LEU A 78 3.90 0.13 -15.54
CA LEU A 78 3.97 -1.32 -15.73
C LEU A 78 2.60 -1.93 -16.01
N ALA A 79 1.55 -1.38 -15.39
CA ALA A 79 0.18 -1.79 -15.68
C ALA A 79 -0.25 -1.40 -17.11
N GLN A 80 0.14 -0.21 -17.57
CA GLN A 80 -0.02 0.28 -18.94
C GLN A 80 0.69 -0.62 -19.96
N ALA A 81 1.88 -1.11 -19.61
CA ALA A 81 2.65 -2.07 -20.41
C ALA A 81 2.09 -3.50 -20.40
N GLY A 82 0.97 -3.75 -19.71
CA GLY A 82 0.27 -5.03 -19.73
C GLY A 82 0.65 -6.03 -18.62
N LEU A 83 1.60 -5.69 -17.72
CA LEU A 83 2.09 -6.64 -16.70
C LEU A 83 1.05 -6.90 -15.62
N THR A 84 0.74 -8.16 -15.34
CA THR A 84 -0.19 -8.58 -14.28
C THR A 84 0.31 -8.19 -12.88
N ASN A 85 -0.58 -8.15 -11.89
CA ASN A 85 -0.21 -7.79 -10.51
C ASN A 85 0.93 -8.66 -9.94
N PRO A 86 0.99 -9.99 -10.18
CA PRO A 86 2.14 -10.81 -9.81
C PRO A 86 3.45 -10.45 -10.51
N GLU A 87 3.41 -10.09 -11.80
CA GLU A 87 4.61 -9.70 -12.56
C GLU A 87 5.14 -8.34 -12.10
N ILE A 88 4.25 -7.38 -11.87
CA ILE A 88 4.60 -6.08 -11.26
C ILE A 88 5.17 -6.30 -9.86
N ALA A 89 4.55 -7.17 -9.06
CA ALA A 89 4.99 -7.51 -7.72
C ALA A 89 6.41 -8.10 -7.73
N ALA A 90 6.67 -9.07 -8.62
CA ALA A 90 7.99 -9.65 -8.79
C ALA A 90 9.03 -8.60 -9.20
N ARG A 91 8.69 -7.71 -10.14
CA ARG A 91 9.60 -6.69 -10.66
C ARG A 91 9.91 -5.57 -9.67
N LEU A 92 8.95 -5.26 -8.79
CA LEU A 92 9.08 -4.21 -7.78
C LEU A 92 9.41 -4.74 -6.38
N PHE A 93 9.62 -6.05 -6.24
CA PHE A 93 9.82 -6.75 -4.96
C PHE A 93 8.71 -6.46 -3.94
N LEU A 94 7.45 -6.52 -4.42
CA LEU A 94 6.22 -6.31 -3.64
C LEU A 94 5.38 -7.58 -3.60
N SER A 95 4.32 -7.57 -2.79
CA SER A 95 3.24 -8.57 -2.87
C SER A 95 2.23 -8.19 -3.97
N PRO A 96 1.61 -9.15 -4.67
CA PRO A 96 0.52 -8.90 -5.61
C PRO A 96 -0.62 -8.08 -4.99
N HIS A 97 -0.92 -8.30 -3.72
CA HIS A 97 -1.94 -7.57 -2.97
C HIS A 97 -1.56 -6.10 -2.77
N THR A 98 -0.27 -5.83 -2.54
CA THR A 98 0.26 -4.46 -2.46
C THR A 98 0.14 -3.74 -3.80
N VAL A 99 0.38 -4.42 -4.91
CA VAL A 99 0.20 -3.87 -6.26
C VAL A 99 -1.26 -3.54 -6.54
N GLU A 100 -2.18 -4.45 -6.21
CA GLU A 100 -3.63 -4.22 -6.36
C GLU A 100 -4.08 -2.98 -5.58
N TRP A 101 -3.60 -2.85 -4.34
CA TRP A 101 -3.91 -1.68 -3.53
C TRP A 101 -3.39 -0.37 -4.14
N HIS A 102 -2.14 -0.36 -4.62
CA HIS A 102 -1.59 0.80 -5.31
C HIS A 102 -2.39 1.14 -6.57
N LEU A 103 -2.82 0.13 -7.34
CA LEU A 103 -3.66 0.33 -8.51
C LEU A 103 -5.02 0.94 -8.15
N ARG A 104 -5.66 0.51 -7.06
CA ARG A 104 -6.92 1.12 -6.60
C ARG A 104 -6.76 2.62 -6.29
N LYS A 105 -5.62 3.01 -5.71
CA LYS A 105 -5.32 4.43 -5.49
C LYS A 105 -4.97 5.18 -6.77
N VAL A 106 -4.23 4.57 -7.69
CA VAL A 106 -3.97 5.11 -9.02
C VAL A 106 -5.29 5.35 -9.75
N PHE A 107 -6.20 4.38 -9.74
CA PHE A 107 -7.53 4.48 -10.32
C PHE A 107 -8.32 5.66 -9.75
N ALA A 108 -8.38 5.75 -8.42
CA ALA A 108 -9.03 6.87 -7.75
C ALA A 108 -8.40 8.24 -8.10
N LYS A 109 -7.08 8.31 -8.26
CA LYS A 109 -6.36 9.54 -8.61
C LYS A 109 -6.49 9.94 -10.09
N LEU A 110 -6.56 8.95 -10.98
CA LEU A 110 -6.71 9.16 -12.43
C LEU A 110 -8.18 9.25 -12.87
N GLY A 111 -9.14 8.99 -11.98
CA GLY A 111 -10.56 9.00 -12.30
C GLY A 111 -10.99 7.83 -13.20
N VAL A 112 -10.25 6.72 -13.17
CA VAL A 112 -10.52 5.54 -14.00
C VAL A 112 -11.07 4.40 -13.16
N SER A 113 -11.93 3.57 -13.76
CA SER A 113 -12.60 2.48 -13.05
C SER A 113 -11.92 1.12 -13.27
N SER A 114 -11.09 1.03 -14.31
CA SER A 114 -10.49 -0.24 -14.73
C SER A 114 -9.06 -0.10 -15.21
N ARG A 115 -8.36 -1.24 -15.16
CA ARG A 115 -7.01 -1.40 -15.69
C ARG A 115 -6.91 -1.10 -17.19
N LYS A 116 -7.97 -1.37 -17.97
CA LYS A 116 -8.01 -1.06 -19.40
C LYS A 116 -7.99 0.45 -19.65
N GLU A 117 -8.66 1.21 -18.79
CA GLU A 117 -8.69 2.68 -18.85
C GLU A 117 -7.36 3.32 -18.42
N ILE A 118 -6.52 2.64 -17.62
CA ILE A 118 -5.14 3.11 -17.38
C ILE A 118 -4.36 3.25 -18.70
N GLY A 119 -4.59 2.33 -19.67
CA GLY A 119 -3.91 2.34 -20.97
C GLY A 119 -4.14 3.61 -21.79
N THR A 120 -5.22 4.33 -21.52
CA THR A 120 -5.66 5.50 -22.30
C THR A 120 -5.32 6.83 -21.62
N VAL A 121 -4.80 6.83 -20.39
CA VAL A 121 -4.51 8.04 -19.61
C VAL A 121 -3.02 8.37 -19.63
N ALA A 122 -2.69 9.61 -19.96
CA ALA A 122 -1.32 10.12 -19.90
C ALA A 122 -0.83 10.20 -18.44
N LEU A 123 0.25 9.49 -18.11
CA LEU A 123 0.87 9.50 -16.78
C LEU A 123 1.81 10.71 -16.66
N THR A 124 1.28 11.89 -16.37
CA THR A 124 2.11 13.08 -16.10
C THR A 124 2.82 12.90 -14.76
N SER A 125 4.15 13.01 -14.76
CA SER A 125 5.04 12.84 -13.59
C SER A 125 5.18 14.11 -12.76
#